data_AF-A0A7K4SV89-F1
#
_entry.id   AF-A0A7K4SV89-F1
#
_cell.length_a   1.000
_cell.length_b   1.000
_cell.length_c   1.000
_cell.angle_alpha   90.00
_cell.angle_beta   90.00
_cell.angle_gamma   90.00
#
_symmetry.space_group_name_H-M   'P 1'
#
loop_
_entity.id
_entity.type
_entity.pdbx_description
1 polymer ?
#
loop_
_entity_poly.entity_id
_entity_poly.type
_entity_poly.pdbx_seq_one_letter_code
_entity_poly.pdbx_strand_id
1 'polypeptide(L)'
;GSHDTMTYCLDKNSAVSGNESKLVKFLNKCMPCIVHPIIMKWSTTQVLTVTEQLEAGVRYLDFRIAHKANDPSMNLYFVHMVYTTVTVQDILWEVLRWLETHPQEVVILACRNFDGLTKKLHCHLIACIKEIFQCKLCPRNVSMRSFFPPLRMIYYIEIFDSRFLDIFYFHSNLHPTVRMRELNLTARSAELWDNSRDTTAIHSPFLFSTEYLMCHLLIFVSEKFFVAGINLTENLKYILVHPFGSLKTMTLQSLPCLKIWIKQQYPGPKKECINIIAGDFIGNNDFVKDVIELNTKT
;
A
#
# COMPACT_ATOMS: atom_id res chain seq x y z
N GLY A 1 -1.69 0.02 -8.15
CA GLY A 1 -1.88 -0.35 -6.73
C GLY A 1 -2.73 0.69 -6.04
N SER A 2 -3.32 0.36 -4.90
CA SER A 2 -3.96 1.33 -4.00
C SER A 2 -3.18 1.43 -2.70
N HIS A 3 -2.88 2.67 -2.30
CA HIS A 3 -2.29 2.96 -0.99
C HIS A 3 -3.38 3.01 0.08
N ASP A 4 -3.10 2.45 1.26
CA ASP A 4 -4.04 2.32 2.37
C ASP A 4 -5.44 1.85 1.88
N THR A 5 -5.45 0.71 1.19
CA THR A 5 -6.57 0.21 0.36
C THR A 5 -7.93 0.26 1.05
N MET A 6 -7.96 0.03 2.35
CA MET A 6 -9.18 -0.22 3.13
C MET A 6 -9.79 1.03 3.77
N THR A 7 -9.25 2.22 3.52
CA THR A 7 -9.73 3.46 4.16
C THR A 7 -11.11 3.93 3.68
N TYR A 8 -11.71 3.30 2.67
CA TYR A 8 -13.09 3.57 2.24
C TYR A 8 -14.13 3.17 3.31
N CYS A 9 -13.77 2.31 4.26
CA CYS A 9 -14.69 1.75 5.27
C CYS A 9 -14.26 2.05 6.71
N LEU A 10 -13.51 3.16 6.92
CA LEU A 10 -13.15 3.65 8.26
C LEU A 10 -14.40 3.89 9.11
N ASP A 11 -14.38 3.39 10.34
CA ASP A 11 -15.46 3.52 11.29
C ASP A 11 -15.40 4.89 11.98
N LYS A 12 -16.36 5.75 11.63
CA LYS A 12 -16.57 7.09 12.21
C LYS A 12 -16.85 7.10 13.72
N ASN A 13 -17.14 5.93 14.31
CA ASN A 13 -17.36 5.78 15.74
C ASN A 13 -16.19 5.09 16.44
N SER A 14 -15.17 4.65 15.69
CA SER A 14 -14.03 3.99 16.28
C SER A 14 -13.12 4.95 17.04
N ALA A 15 -12.42 4.43 18.03
CA ALA A 15 -11.38 5.17 18.70
C ALA A 15 -10.22 5.48 17.74
N VAL A 16 -9.56 6.61 17.97
CA VAL A 16 -8.26 6.91 17.35
C VAL A 16 -7.25 5.85 17.79
N SER A 17 -6.47 5.33 16.85
CA SER A 17 -5.45 4.30 17.09
C SER A 17 -4.51 4.69 18.23
N GLY A 18 -4.11 3.69 19.01
CA GLY A 18 -3.14 3.84 20.08
C GLY A 18 -1.79 4.38 19.60
N ASN A 19 -1.42 4.14 18.34
CA ASN A 19 -0.16 4.59 17.75
C ASN A 19 -0.14 6.07 17.38
N GLU A 20 -1.31 6.72 17.37
CA GLU A 20 -1.36 8.15 17.08
C GLU A 20 -0.73 9.00 18.18
N SER A 21 -0.29 10.19 17.78
CA SER A 21 0.36 11.12 18.70
C SER A 21 -0.51 11.45 19.91
N LYS A 22 0.12 11.62 21.09
CA LYS A 22 -0.58 12.01 22.31
C LYS A 22 -1.42 13.29 22.12
N LEU A 23 -0.92 14.22 21.30
CA LEU A 23 -1.61 15.45 20.97
C LEU A 23 -2.91 15.20 20.19
N VAL A 24 -2.87 14.40 19.12
CA VAL A 24 -4.08 14.06 18.34
C VAL A 24 -5.11 13.36 19.22
N LYS A 25 -4.68 12.39 20.03
CA LYS A 25 -5.57 11.67 20.98
C LYS A 25 -6.18 12.63 22.01
N PHE A 26 -5.39 13.55 22.55
CA PHE A 26 -5.86 14.56 23.50
C PHE A 26 -6.88 15.51 22.86
N LEU A 27 -6.56 16.08 21.69
CA LEU A 27 -7.47 16.97 20.96
C LEU A 27 -8.80 16.28 20.63
N ASN A 28 -8.75 15.03 20.16
CA ASN A 28 -9.95 14.25 19.86
C ASN A 28 -10.78 13.95 21.12
N LYS A 29 -10.13 13.72 22.27
CA LYS A 29 -10.84 13.53 23.55
C LYS A 29 -11.51 14.82 24.04
N CYS A 30 -10.88 15.98 23.86
CA CYS A 30 -11.42 17.26 24.31
C CYS A 30 -12.52 17.82 23.39
N MET A 31 -12.40 17.63 22.08
CA MET A 31 -13.31 18.21 21.07
C MET A 31 -13.70 17.18 19.99
N PRO A 32 -14.34 16.06 20.35
CA PRO A 32 -14.59 14.96 19.42
C PRO A 32 -15.44 15.38 18.22
N CYS A 33 -16.45 16.23 18.41
CA CYS A 33 -17.34 16.67 17.33
C CYS A 33 -16.65 17.56 16.28
N ILE A 34 -15.45 18.09 16.58
CA ILE A 34 -14.67 18.94 15.67
C ILE A 34 -13.49 18.13 15.12
N VAL A 35 -12.72 17.51 16.01
CA VAL A 35 -11.46 16.86 15.66
C VAL A 35 -11.71 15.53 14.95
N HIS A 36 -12.71 14.75 15.37
CA HIS A 36 -12.96 13.44 14.76
C HIS A 36 -13.35 13.55 13.27
N PRO A 37 -14.29 14.44 12.87
CA PRO A 37 -14.56 14.68 11.45
C PRO A 37 -13.33 15.14 10.65
N ILE A 38 -12.42 15.91 11.26
CA ILE A 38 -11.15 16.30 10.61
C ILE A 38 -10.28 15.06 10.41
N ILE A 39 -10.08 14.24 11.45
CA ILE A 39 -9.34 12.97 11.33
C ILE A 39 -9.90 12.14 10.18
N MET A 40 -11.21 11.93 10.12
CA MET A 40 -11.84 11.16 9.04
C MET A 40 -11.51 11.70 7.64
N LYS A 41 -11.56 13.02 7.43
CA LYS A 41 -11.26 13.67 6.14
C LYS A 41 -9.81 13.53 5.70
N TRP A 42 -8.89 13.48 6.65
CA TRP A 42 -7.45 13.34 6.39
C TRP A 42 -6.99 11.89 6.38
N SER A 43 -7.77 10.98 6.97
CA SER A 43 -7.45 9.55 7.05
C SER A 43 -7.95 8.73 5.86
N THR A 44 -8.90 9.27 5.09
CA THR A 44 -9.51 8.55 3.97
C THR A 44 -8.66 8.72 2.73
N THR A 45 -8.06 7.63 2.24
CA THR A 45 -7.28 7.59 0.98
C THR A 45 -8.06 6.95 -0.17
N GLN A 46 -9.07 6.12 0.10
CA GLN A 46 -9.88 5.43 -0.92
C GLN A 46 -11.36 5.70 -0.72
N VAL A 47 -12.12 5.70 -1.82
CA VAL A 47 -13.59 5.84 -1.81
C VAL A 47 -14.31 4.65 -2.44
N LEU A 48 -13.59 3.85 -3.23
CA LEU A 48 -14.08 2.61 -3.81
C LEU A 48 -13.84 1.45 -2.85
N THR A 49 -14.77 0.49 -2.83
CA THR A 49 -14.64 -0.78 -2.13
C THR A 49 -13.46 -1.60 -2.68
N VAL A 50 -13.02 -2.63 -1.94
CA VAL A 50 -11.89 -3.45 -2.40
C VAL A 50 -12.22 -4.14 -3.74
N THR A 51 -13.44 -4.65 -3.90
CA THR A 51 -13.89 -5.24 -5.17
C THR A 51 -13.92 -4.20 -6.28
N GLU A 52 -14.49 -3.01 -6.06
CA GLU A 52 -14.49 -1.94 -7.08
C GLU A 52 -13.08 -1.48 -7.46
N GLN A 53 -12.13 -1.45 -6.51
CA GLN A 53 -10.73 -1.17 -6.82
C GLN A 53 -10.12 -2.26 -7.72
N LEU A 54 -10.42 -3.54 -7.44
CA LEU A 54 -9.98 -4.65 -8.29
C LEU A 54 -10.61 -4.56 -9.69
N GLU A 55 -11.92 -4.30 -9.79
CA GLU A 55 -12.59 -4.07 -11.08
C GLU A 55 -11.98 -2.90 -11.86
N ALA A 56 -11.59 -1.82 -11.16
CA ALA A 56 -10.93 -0.67 -11.77
C ALA A 56 -9.52 -0.96 -12.31
N GLY A 57 -8.94 -2.12 -12.01
CA GLY A 57 -7.61 -2.56 -12.48
C GLY A 57 -6.52 -2.55 -11.42
N VAL A 58 -6.84 -2.36 -10.13
CA VAL A 58 -5.86 -2.49 -9.05
C VAL A 58 -5.48 -3.95 -8.87
N ARG A 59 -4.17 -4.22 -8.76
CA ARG A 59 -3.61 -5.57 -8.47
C ARG A 59 -2.63 -5.61 -7.30
N TYR A 60 -2.44 -4.47 -6.63
CA TYR A 60 -1.60 -4.35 -5.44
C TYR A 60 -2.40 -3.62 -4.37
N LEU A 61 -2.67 -4.30 -3.27
CA LEU A 61 -3.47 -3.83 -2.14
C LEU A 61 -2.55 -3.62 -0.93
N ASP A 62 -2.47 -2.38 -0.45
CA ASP A 62 -1.74 -2.02 0.78
C ASP A 62 -2.65 -2.16 1.99
N PHE A 63 -2.46 -3.24 2.74
CA PHE A 63 -3.23 -3.62 3.92
C PHE A 63 -2.47 -3.25 5.19
N ARG A 64 -2.87 -2.16 5.84
CA ARG A 64 -2.38 -1.79 7.18
C ARG A 64 -3.22 -2.47 8.24
N ILE A 65 -2.65 -3.49 8.90
CA ILE A 65 -3.41 -4.38 9.78
C ILE A 65 -3.22 -3.99 11.23
N ALA A 66 -4.29 -4.08 12.03
CA ALA A 66 -4.27 -3.79 13.44
C ALA A 66 -5.19 -4.69 14.26
N HIS A 67 -4.89 -4.79 15.55
CA HIS A 67 -5.78 -5.31 16.58
C HIS A 67 -6.20 -4.17 17.50
N LYS A 68 -7.50 -4.08 17.81
CA LYS A 68 -8.05 -3.03 18.68
C LYS A 68 -7.68 -3.37 20.12
N ALA A 69 -7.08 -2.44 20.85
CA ALA A 69 -6.51 -2.68 22.20
C ALA A 69 -7.49 -3.31 23.22
N ASN A 70 -8.79 -3.07 23.09
CA ASN A 70 -9.82 -3.56 24.01
C ASN A 70 -10.71 -4.66 23.39
N ASP A 71 -10.34 -5.21 22.23
CA ASP A 71 -11.09 -6.30 21.60
C ASP A 71 -10.61 -7.64 22.19
N PRO A 72 -11.46 -8.38 22.93
CA PRO A 72 -11.07 -9.65 23.52
C PRO A 72 -10.97 -10.79 22.48
N SER A 73 -11.46 -10.57 21.26
CA SER A 73 -11.41 -11.56 20.19
C SER A 73 -10.05 -11.56 19.48
N MET A 74 -9.89 -12.49 18.53
CA MET A 74 -8.74 -12.53 17.63
C MET A 74 -8.98 -11.72 16.34
N ASN A 75 -10.06 -10.94 16.27
CA ASN A 75 -10.41 -10.16 15.10
C ASN A 75 -9.33 -9.12 14.79
N LEU A 76 -8.91 -9.11 13.54
CA LEU A 76 -8.02 -8.12 13.00
C LEU A 76 -8.82 -7.15 12.13
N TYR A 77 -8.42 -5.89 12.13
CA TYR A 77 -9.03 -4.80 11.37
C TYR A 77 -7.96 -4.12 10.55
N PHE A 78 -8.37 -3.23 9.66
CA PHE A 78 -7.44 -2.30 9.03
C PHE A 78 -7.40 -0.98 9.81
N VAL A 79 -6.27 -0.27 9.73
CA VAL A 79 -6.08 1.00 10.46
C VAL A 79 -5.41 2.04 9.59
N HIS A 80 -5.91 3.27 9.69
CA HIS A 80 -5.21 4.47 9.29
C HIS A 80 -5.76 5.62 10.12
N MET A 81 -5.04 6.00 11.19
CA MET A 81 -5.49 6.86 12.31
C MET A 81 -6.69 6.33 13.12
N VAL A 82 -7.68 5.74 12.47
CA VAL A 82 -8.89 5.12 13.01
C VAL A 82 -9.07 3.74 12.37
N TYR A 83 -9.93 2.90 12.94
CA TYR A 83 -10.09 1.50 12.53
C TYR A 83 -11.21 1.33 11.51
N THR A 84 -11.16 0.27 10.72
CA THR A 84 -12.27 -0.11 9.83
C THR A 84 -13.44 -0.75 10.57
N THR A 85 -14.61 -0.67 9.92
CA THR A 85 -15.83 -1.40 10.32
C THR A 85 -15.75 -2.90 10.03
N VAL A 86 -15.04 -3.28 8.96
CA VAL A 86 -14.88 -4.67 8.49
C VAL A 86 -13.62 -5.30 9.07
N THR A 87 -13.61 -6.64 9.16
CA THR A 87 -12.44 -7.41 9.60
C THR A 87 -11.51 -7.73 8.42
N VAL A 88 -10.25 -8.04 8.71
CA VAL A 88 -9.30 -8.52 7.72
C VAL A 88 -9.80 -9.80 7.07
N GLN A 89 -10.32 -10.74 7.86
CA GLN A 89 -10.81 -12.03 7.37
C GLN A 89 -11.93 -11.87 6.33
N ASP A 90 -12.91 -11.00 6.58
CA ASP A 90 -14.02 -10.75 5.64
C ASP A 90 -13.50 -10.25 4.29
N ILE A 91 -12.51 -9.35 4.31
CA ILE A 91 -11.89 -8.80 3.11
C ILE A 91 -11.02 -9.80 2.37
N LEU A 92 -10.32 -10.69 3.07
CA LEU A 92 -9.60 -11.78 2.42
C LEU A 92 -10.57 -12.72 1.67
N TRP A 93 -11.73 -13.03 2.25
CA TRP A 93 -12.78 -13.78 1.56
C TRP A 93 -13.35 -13.04 0.36
N GLU A 94 -13.54 -11.72 0.44
CA GLU A 94 -14.00 -10.90 -0.68
C GLU A 94 -12.99 -10.93 -1.84
N VAL A 95 -11.69 -10.74 -1.55
CA VAL A 95 -10.62 -10.84 -2.55
C VAL A 95 -10.57 -12.25 -3.16
N LEU A 96 -10.75 -13.31 -2.37
CA LEU A 96 -10.81 -14.68 -2.88
C LEU A 96 -11.96 -14.85 -3.88
N ARG A 97 -13.18 -14.42 -3.52
CA ARG A 97 -14.36 -14.52 -4.40
C ARG A 97 -14.11 -13.80 -5.73
N TRP A 98 -13.48 -12.63 -5.69
CA TRP A 98 -13.10 -11.90 -6.91
C TRP A 98 -12.10 -12.70 -7.76
N LEU A 99 -11.08 -13.32 -7.14
CA LEU A 99 -10.11 -14.18 -7.83
C LEU A 99 -10.74 -15.47 -8.41
N GLU A 100 -11.86 -15.94 -7.87
CA GLU A 100 -12.59 -17.09 -8.41
C GLU A 100 -13.30 -16.76 -9.72
N THR A 101 -13.80 -15.54 -9.87
CA THR A 101 -14.42 -15.07 -11.12
C THR A 101 -13.41 -14.50 -12.12
N HIS A 102 -12.16 -14.24 -11.68
CA HIS A 102 -11.08 -13.69 -12.51
C HIS A 102 -9.83 -14.59 -12.51
N PRO A 103 -9.91 -15.80 -13.08
CA PRO A 103 -8.85 -16.80 -12.95
C PRO A 103 -7.51 -16.35 -13.52
N GLN A 104 -7.48 -15.48 -14.53
CA GLN A 104 -6.24 -15.03 -15.17
C GLN A 104 -5.51 -13.94 -14.38
N GLU A 105 -6.15 -13.37 -13.37
CA GLU A 105 -5.65 -12.21 -12.66
C GLU A 105 -4.72 -12.61 -11.50
N VAL A 106 -3.86 -11.67 -11.13
CA VAL A 106 -2.95 -11.80 -9.99
C VAL A 106 -3.12 -10.64 -9.05
N VAL A 107 -3.36 -10.93 -7.77
CA VAL A 107 -3.46 -9.91 -6.73
C VAL A 107 -2.27 -10.04 -5.78
N ILE A 108 -1.72 -8.89 -5.40
CA ILE A 108 -0.63 -8.75 -4.44
C ILE A 108 -1.19 -8.09 -3.19
N LEU A 109 -1.19 -8.81 -2.08
CA LEU A 109 -1.56 -8.29 -0.77
C LEU A 109 -0.31 -7.92 -0.01
N ALA A 110 -0.10 -6.62 0.24
CA ALA A 110 0.99 -6.12 1.07
C ALA A 110 0.46 -5.84 2.48
N CYS A 111 0.66 -6.77 3.41
CA CYS A 111 0.26 -6.65 4.81
C CYS A 111 1.36 -5.93 5.61
N ARG A 112 1.07 -4.73 6.13
CA ARG A 112 2.06 -3.84 6.77
C ARG A 112 1.57 -3.26 8.10
N ASN A 113 2.48 -2.53 8.77
CA ASN A 113 2.32 -1.72 9.98
C ASN A 113 1.96 -2.48 11.27
N PHE A 114 1.15 -3.54 11.18
CA PHE A 114 0.83 -4.48 12.25
C PHE A 114 0.73 -3.83 13.64
N ASP A 115 -0.29 -2.99 13.83
CA ASP A 115 -0.53 -2.25 15.07
C ASP A 115 -1.22 -3.12 16.12
N GLY A 116 -0.61 -3.28 17.30
CA GLY A 116 -1.20 -4.05 18.40
C GLY A 116 -1.20 -5.57 18.20
N LEU A 117 -0.55 -6.10 17.16
CA LEU A 117 -0.50 -7.54 16.93
C LEU A 117 0.53 -8.21 17.84
N THR A 118 0.03 -9.11 18.69
CA THR A 118 0.88 -10.09 19.38
C THR A 118 1.35 -11.18 18.41
N LYS A 119 2.38 -11.96 18.78
CA LYS A 119 2.81 -13.13 18.00
C LYS A 119 1.66 -14.10 17.70
N LYS A 120 0.76 -14.32 18.66
CA LYS A 120 -0.43 -15.18 18.49
C LYS A 120 -1.37 -14.64 17.40
N LEU A 121 -1.62 -13.33 17.41
CA LEU A 121 -2.47 -12.67 16.42
C LEU A 121 -1.83 -12.65 15.02
N HIS A 122 -0.52 -12.44 14.94
CA HIS A 122 0.20 -12.56 13.67
C HIS A 122 0.15 -13.99 13.13
N CYS A 123 0.39 -15.01 13.96
CA CYS A 123 0.21 -16.41 13.54
C CYS A 123 -1.23 -16.71 13.08
N HIS A 124 -2.23 -16.12 13.73
CA HIS A 124 -3.62 -16.24 13.31
C HIS A 124 -3.87 -15.62 11.93
N LEU A 125 -3.36 -14.41 11.67
CA LEU A 125 -3.43 -13.80 10.34
C LEU A 125 -2.85 -14.71 9.26
N ILE A 126 -1.64 -15.23 9.48
CA ILE A 126 -0.97 -16.13 8.53
C ILE A 126 -1.77 -17.41 8.31
N ALA A 127 -2.36 -17.97 9.38
CA ALA A 127 -3.23 -19.13 9.28
C ALA A 127 -4.49 -18.82 8.45
N CYS A 128 -5.18 -17.70 8.72
CA CYS A 128 -6.34 -17.27 7.95
C CYS A 128 -6.02 -17.11 6.46
N ILE A 129 -4.91 -16.43 6.12
CA ILE A 129 -4.49 -16.28 4.72
C ILE A 129 -4.26 -17.65 4.05
N LYS A 130 -3.58 -18.58 4.74
CA LYS A 130 -3.33 -19.93 4.22
C LYS A 130 -4.61 -20.73 4.02
N GLU A 131 -5.52 -20.65 4.99
CA GLU A 131 -6.77 -21.41 4.99
C GLU A 131 -7.77 -20.90 3.95
N ILE A 132 -7.86 -19.57 3.77
CA ILE A 132 -8.77 -18.94 2.81
C ILE A 132 -8.29 -19.21 1.39
N PHE A 133 -7.04 -18.90 1.08
CA PHE A 133 -6.58 -18.93 -0.31
C PHE A 133 -6.02 -20.27 -0.77
N GLN A 134 -5.58 -21.14 0.16
CA GLN A 134 -5.16 -22.51 -0.13
C GLN A 134 -4.24 -22.63 -1.37
N CYS A 135 -4.70 -23.31 -2.42
CA CYS A 135 -3.97 -23.54 -3.66
C CYS A 135 -3.81 -22.31 -4.55
N LYS A 136 -4.51 -21.20 -4.26
CA LYS A 136 -4.34 -19.92 -4.97
C LYS A 136 -3.14 -19.11 -4.45
N LEU A 137 -2.54 -19.49 -3.32
CA LEU A 137 -1.28 -18.92 -2.84
C LEU A 137 -0.11 -19.38 -3.72
N CYS A 138 0.78 -18.46 -4.06
CA CYS A 138 2.02 -18.82 -4.77
C CYS A 138 2.90 -19.77 -3.92
N PRO A 139 3.33 -20.95 -4.43
CA PRO A 139 4.15 -21.89 -3.68
C PRO A 139 5.57 -21.38 -3.38
N ARG A 140 6.12 -21.75 -2.21
CA ARG A 140 7.47 -21.35 -1.75
C ARG A 140 8.63 -22.05 -2.47
N ASN A 141 8.46 -23.30 -2.90
CA ASN A 141 9.55 -24.18 -3.32
C ASN A 141 9.40 -24.71 -4.75
N VAL A 142 9.80 -23.94 -5.76
CA VAL A 142 10.07 -24.54 -7.07
C VAL A 142 11.50 -24.30 -7.50
N SER A 143 12.22 -25.41 -7.51
CA SER A 143 13.55 -25.58 -8.08
C SER A 143 13.45 -25.64 -9.61
N MET A 144 14.25 -24.80 -10.26
CA MET A 144 14.58 -24.83 -11.69
C MET A 144 14.93 -26.25 -12.17
N ARG A 145 14.33 -26.73 -13.28
CA ARG A 145 15.11 -27.40 -14.35
C ARG A 145 14.40 -27.80 -15.64
N SER A 146 13.10 -27.63 -15.84
CA SER A 146 12.55 -27.96 -17.17
C SER A 146 11.34 -27.11 -17.50
N PHE A 147 11.34 -26.65 -18.76
CA PHE A 147 10.28 -25.96 -19.50
C PHE A 147 10.28 -24.42 -19.45
N PHE A 148 10.94 -23.84 -20.46
CA PHE A 148 10.59 -22.53 -21.04
C PHE A 148 9.85 -22.78 -22.36
N PRO A 149 8.77 -22.02 -22.64
CA PRO A 149 8.84 -20.97 -23.66
C PRO A 149 8.49 -19.57 -23.11
N PRO A 150 8.74 -18.49 -23.88
CA PRO A 150 8.78 -17.12 -23.41
C PRO A 150 7.38 -16.48 -23.37
N LEU A 151 7.25 -15.41 -22.59
CA LEU A 151 6.04 -14.60 -22.32
C LEU A 151 5.22 -15.09 -21.12
N ARG A 152 5.69 -14.77 -19.90
CA ARG A 152 4.84 -14.31 -18.79
C ARG A 152 5.71 -13.85 -17.63
N MET A 153 5.31 -12.72 -17.05
CA MET A 153 6.01 -12.04 -15.97
C MET A 153 6.09 -12.90 -14.72
N ILE A 154 7.22 -12.76 -14.03
CA ILE A 154 7.68 -13.57 -12.91
C ILE A 154 7.14 -13.02 -11.58
N TYR A 155 6.65 -13.87 -10.66
CA TYR A 155 6.33 -13.49 -9.27
C TYR A 155 6.82 -14.54 -8.24
N TYR A 156 7.12 -14.09 -7.01
CA TYR A 156 7.72 -14.84 -5.88
C TYR A 156 7.15 -14.34 -4.54
N ILE A 157 7.05 -15.20 -3.52
CA ILE A 157 6.65 -14.84 -2.14
C ILE A 157 7.85 -14.97 -1.21
N GLU A 158 8.10 -13.93 -0.42
CA GLU A 158 9.02 -13.94 0.71
C GLU A 158 8.25 -13.54 1.98
N ILE A 159 8.23 -14.43 2.97
CA ILE A 159 7.68 -14.16 4.30
C ILE A 159 8.89 -13.75 5.15
N PHE A 160 8.99 -12.47 5.51
CA PHE A 160 10.08 -11.97 6.35
C PHE A 160 9.71 -12.09 7.83
N ASP A 161 10.56 -12.77 8.59
CA ASP A 161 10.71 -12.55 10.03
C ASP A 161 12.01 -11.74 10.17
N SER A 162 12.00 -10.45 10.55
CA SER A 162 11.54 -9.97 11.85
C SER A 162 11.06 -8.51 11.78
N ARG A 163 9.80 -8.28 12.13
CA ARG A 163 9.10 -6.97 12.20
C ARG A 163 8.61 -6.42 10.85
N PHE A 164 7.60 -7.11 10.31
CA PHE A 164 6.32 -6.51 9.89
C PHE A 164 6.16 -5.94 8.46
N LEU A 165 6.62 -6.71 7.45
CA LEU A 165 5.97 -6.76 6.14
C LEU A 165 5.77 -8.20 5.67
N ASP A 166 4.54 -8.54 5.29
CA ASP A 166 4.25 -9.78 4.55
C ASP A 166 3.63 -9.43 3.18
N ILE A 167 4.26 -9.86 2.09
CA ILE A 167 3.68 -9.74 0.74
C ILE A 167 3.19 -11.12 0.27
N PHE A 168 1.89 -11.22 -0.02
CA PHE A 168 1.27 -12.42 -0.58
C PHE A 168 0.86 -12.19 -2.03
N TYR A 169 1.08 -13.19 -2.88
CA TYR A 169 0.69 -13.19 -4.30
C TYR A 169 -0.32 -14.31 -4.55
N PHE A 170 -1.36 -14.03 -5.32
CA PHE A 170 -2.40 -15.00 -5.68
C PHE A 170 -2.45 -15.17 -7.19
N HIS A 171 -2.38 -16.40 -7.70
CA HIS A 171 -2.40 -16.67 -9.14
C HIS A 171 -3.12 -17.99 -9.43
N SER A 172 -3.66 -18.15 -10.64
CA SER A 172 -3.93 -19.47 -11.22
C SER A 172 -2.87 -19.82 -12.29
N ASN A 173 -2.03 -20.82 -11.95
CA ASN A 173 -1.01 -21.52 -12.77
C ASN A 173 0.41 -20.90 -13.02
N LEU A 174 1.36 -21.28 -12.13
CA LEU A 174 2.80 -21.68 -12.26
C LEU A 174 3.89 -20.90 -13.10
N HIS A 175 4.93 -20.39 -12.36
CA HIS A 175 6.42 -20.20 -12.57
C HIS A 175 7.13 -19.09 -13.40
N PRO A 176 8.41 -18.64 -13.05
CA PRO A 176 9.18 -18.60 -11.76
C PRO A 176 10.07 -17.32 -11.42
N THR A 177 10.24 -16.98 -10.11
CA THR A 177 11.38 -16.37 -9.29
C THR A 177 11.86 -14.88 -9.26
N VAL A 178 11.73 -14.18 -8.11
CA VAL A 178 12.52 -12.97 -7.66
C VAL A 178 12.70 -12.93 -6.13
N ARG A 179 13.92 -12.78 -5.59
CA ARG A 179 14.21 -12.53 -4.16
C ARG A 179 13.98 -11.05 -3.79
N MET A 180 13.39 -10.75 -2.64
CA MET A 180 13.36 -9.42 -2.02
C MET A 180 14.24 -9.36 -0.76
N ARG A 181 14.46 -8.15 -0.23
CA ARG A 181 15.10 -7.90 1.07
C ARG A 181 14.67 -6.49 1.47
N GLU A 182 14.03 -6.32 2.63
CA GLU A 182 13.68 -4.98 3.11
C GLU A 182 14.68 -4.44 4.14
N LEU A 183 14.97 -3.14 4.01
CA LEU A 183 15.66 -2.31 5.00
C LEU A 183 14.64 -1.30 5.55
N ASN A 184 14.49 -1.27 6.87
CA ASN A 184 13.74 -0.24 7.57
C ASN A 184 14.54 1.07 7.59
N LEU A 185 13.95 2.17 7.12
CA LEU A 185 14.44 3.52 7.40
C LEU A 185 13.27 4.39 7.91
N THR A 186 13.02 4.31 9.21
CA THR A 186 12.38 5.40 9.94
C THR A 186 13.44 6.08 10.80
N ALA A 187 14.00 7.17 10.30
CA ALA A 187 14.10 8.45 11.00
C ALA A 187 15.14 9.33 10.30
N ARG A 188 14.75 10.59 10.08
CA ARG A 188 15.59 11.74 9.72
C ARG A 188 16.14 11.74 8.28
N SER A 189 15.59 12.68 7.52
CA SER A 189 16.41 13.62 6.75
C SER A 189 17.81 13.81 7.35
N ALA A 190 18.83 13.64 6.52
CA ALA A 190 20.27 13.77 6.76
C ALA A 190 21.00 12.42 6.86
N GLU A 191 22.11 12.33 6.11
CA GLU A 191 23.06 11.22 6.04
C GLU A 191 22.72 10.07 5.07
N LEU A 192 22.37 10.43 3.84
CA LEU A 192 22.98 9.79 2.66
C LEU A 192 23.59 10.90 1.79
N TRP A 193 24.58 11.56 2.38
CA TRP A 193 25.64 12.24 1.65
C TRP A 193 26.92 11.43 1.81
N ASP A 194 27.48 11.12 0.64
CA ASP A 194 28.90 10.94 0.34
C ASP A 194 29.64 9.69 0.86
N ASN A 195 29.90 8.77 -0.08
CA ASN A 195 31.28 8.43 -0.45
C ASN A 195 31.29 7.50 -1.67
N SER A 196 31.06 8.07 -2.85
CA SER A 196 31.65 7.54 -4.08
C SER A 196 31.70 8.65 -5.10
N ARG A 197 32.93 9.09 -5.40
CA ARG A 197 33.25 9.88 -6.59
C ARG A 197 32.94 9.04 -7.82
N ASP A 198 31.68 9.00 -8.22
CA ASP A 198 31.31 8.77 -9.61
C ASP A 198 29.91 9.34 -9.85
N THR A 199 29.94 10.48 -10.52
CA THR A 199 28.81 11.25 -11.04
C THR A 199 28.13 10.48 -12.18
N THR A 200 26.81 10.28 -12.06
CA THR A 200 25.75 10.22 -13.11
C THR A 200 24.73 9.09 -12.88
N ALA A 201 23.64 9.36 -12.14
CA ALA A 201 22.35 8.67 -12.32
C ALA A 201 21.22 9.35 -11.51
N ILE A 202 20.39 10.11 -12.24
CA ILE A 202 18.97 10.45 -12.00
C ILE A 202 18.62 10.98 -10.59
N HIS A 203 19.05 12.21 -10.31
CA HIS A 203 18.28 13.12 -9.45
C HIS A 203 17.23 13.84 -10.30
N SER A 204 15.96 13.50 -10.14
CA SER A 204 14.85 14.35 -10.57
C SER A 204 13.97 14.66 -9.36
N PRO A 205 14.27 15.73 -8.60
CA PRO A 205 13.31 16.31 -7.69
C PRO A 205 12.30 17.08 -8.55
N PHE A 206 11.10 16.53 -8.74
CA PHE A 206 9.97 17.35 -9.20
C PHE A 206 9.61 18.32 -8.06
N LEU A 207 10.30 19.47 -8.05
CA LEU A 207 10.01 20.58 -7.15
C LEU A 207 8.70 21.22 -7.60
N PHE A 208 7.62 20.92 -6.89
CA PHE A 208 6.47 21.81 -6.86
C PHE A 208 6.87 23.10 -6.14
N SER A 209 6.50 24.24 -6.71
CA SER A 209 6.53 25.52 -6.03
C SER A 209 5.53 25.49 -4.87
N THR A 210 5.98 25.08 -3.71
CA THR A 210 5.62 25.52 -2.35
C THR A 210 6.31 24.55 -1.40
N GLU A 211 7.05 25.08 -0.43
CA GLU A 211 8.02 24.40 0.45
C GLU A 211 7.46 23.26 1.35
N TYR A 212 6.31 22.65 1.04
CA TYR A 212 5.56 21.80 1.97
C TYR A 212 4.97 20.49 1.40
N LEU A 213 4.98 20.26 0.09
CA LEU A 213 4.41 19.04 -0.49
C LEU A 213 5.50 18.00 -0.79
N MET A 214 5.80 17.14 0.18
CA MET A 214 6.64 15.97 -0.07
C MET A 214 5.81 14.88 -0.73
N CYS A 215 5.94 14.71 -2.05
CA CYS A 215 5.69 13.42 -2.68
C CYS A 215 6.75 12.46 -2.14
N HIS A 216 6.41 11.64 -1.14
CA HIS A 216 7.26 10.54 -0.76
C HIS A 216 7.11 9.46 -1.83
N LEU A 217 8.00 9.49 -2.82
CA LEU A 217 8.18 8.33 -3.69
C LEU A 217 8.79 7.22 -2.83
N LEU A 218 7.93 6.46 -2.15
CA LEU A 218 8.35 5.27 -1.42
C LEU A 218 8.70 4.22 -2.48
N ILE A 219 9.99 4.10 -2.79
CA ILE A 219 10.52 3.05 -3.66
C ILE A 219 10.89 1.86 -2.79
N PHE A 220 10.12 0.77 -2.89
CA PHE A 220 10.53 -0.52 -2.34
C PHE A 220 11.45 -1.20 -3.34
N VAL A 221 12.70 -1.46 -2.95
CA VAL A 221 13.73 -2.02 -3.83
C VAL A 221 14.00 -3.47 -3.44
N SER A 222 13.70 -4.39 -4.35
CA SER A 222 14.51 -5.59 -4.51
C SER A 222 15.34 -5.44 -5.77
N GLU A 223 16.41 -6.23 -5.94
CA GLU A 223 17.36 -6.09 -7.07
C GLU A 223 16.70 -5.99 -8.47
N LYS A 224 15.43 -6.40 -8.63
CA LYS A 224 14.66 -6.38 -9.88
C LYS A 224 13.16 -6.05 -9.76
N PHE A 225 12.65 -5.62 -8.60
CA PHE A 225 11.22 -5.31 -8.41
C PHE A 225 11.02 -4.04 -7.58
N PHE A 226 10.29 -3.08 -8.17
CA PHE A 226 10.15 -1.71 -7.70
C PHE A 226 8.68 -1.32 -7.53
N VAL A 227 8.33 -0.90 -6.33
CA VAL A 227 7.00 -0.33 -6.00
C VAL A 227 7.18 1.15 -5.71
N ALA A 228 6.45 2.02 -6.40
CA ALA A 228 6.41 3.45 -6.18
C ALA A 228 5.06 3.87 -5.59
N GLY A 229 5.08 4.50 -4.42
CA GLY A 229 3.93 5.23 -3.88
C GLY A 229 3.89 6.65 -4.45
N ILE A 230 2.76 7.08 -5.02
CA ILE A 230 2.49 8.48 -5.41
C ILE A 230 1.54 9.17 -4.43
N ASN A 231 1.45 8.65 -3.21
CA ASN A 231 0.63 9.19 -2.15
C ASN A 231 1.22 10.50 -1.62
N LEU A 232 0.35 11.45 -1.31
CA LEU A 232 0.73 12.66 -0.61
C LEU A 232 0.56 12.42 0.89
N THR A 233 1.53 12.91 1.65
CA THR A 233 1.48 12.84 3.12
C THR A 233 1.56 14.24 3.67
N GLU A 234 0.58 14.61 4.46
CA GLU A 234 0.56 15.82 5.26
C GLU A 234 1.16 15.57 6.65
N ASN A 235 1.48 16.66 7.35
CA ASN A 235 1.83 16.60 8.76
C ASN A 235 0.76 17.31 9.59
N LEU A 236 0.78 17.06 10.91
CA LEU A 236 -0.19 17.63 11.84
C LEU A 236 -0.28 19.16 11.74
N LYS A 237 0.85 19.86 11.53
CA LYS A 237 0.87 21.32 11.38
C LYS A 237 0.06 21.75 10.15
N TYR A 238 0.20 21.05 9.04
CA TYR A 238 -0.56 21.32 7.82
C TYR A 238 -2.06 21.07 8.00
N ILE A 239 -2.43 19.96 8.65
CA ILE A 239 -3.84 19.64 8.96
C ILE A 239 -4.46 20.75 9.82
N LEU A 240 -3.75 21.22 10.85
CA LEU A 240 -4.25 22.23 11.78
C LEU A 240 -4.54 23.58 11.11
N VAL A 241 -3.80 23.94 10.04
CA VAL A 241 -4.05 25.17 9.28
C VAL A 241 -5.04 24.98 8.11
N HIS A 242 -5.43 23.73 7.80
CA HIS A 242 -6.41 23.39 6.75
C HIS A 242 -7.58 22.53 7.28
N PRO A 243 -8.32 22.94 8.31
CA PRO A 243 -9.36 22.10 8.94
C PRO A 243 -10.56 21.81 8.02
N PHE A 244 -10.80 22.65 7.01
CA PHE A 244 -11.85 22.44 6.00
C PHE A 244 -11.36 21.67 4.77
N GLY A 245 -10.06 21.38 4.70
CA GLY A 245 -9.46 20.56 3.65
C GLY A 245 -9.72 19.06 3.86
N SER A 246 -9.17 18.27 2.95
CA SER A 246 -9.14 16.81 3.02
C SER A 246 -7.95 16.30 2.23
N LEU A 247 -7.53 15.06 2.53
CA LEU A 247 -6.51 14.38 1.75
C LEU A 247 -6.95 14.25 0.28
N LYS A 248 -8.26 14.05 0.05
CA LYS A 248 -8.85 14.01 -1.30
C LYS A 248 -8.61 15.29 -2.09
N THR A 249 -8.91 16.45 -1.50
CA THR A 249 -8.71 17.74 -2.16
C THR A 249 -7.24 17.96 -2.49
N MET A 250 -6.34 17.64 -1.55
CA MET A 250 -4.90 17.77 -1.73
C MET A 250 -4.39 16.87 -2.87
N THR A 251 -4.75 15.58 -2.86
CA THR A 251 -4.30 14.63 -3.89
C THR A 251 -4.82 14.99 -5.27
N LEU A 252 -6.10 15.37 -5.40
CA LEU A 252 -6.67 15.72 -6.70
C LEU A 252 -6.05 16.99 -7.31
N GLN A 253 -5.64 17.96 -6.49
CA GLN A 253 -4.94 19.16 -6.95
C GLN A 253 -3.55 18.85 -7.54
N SER A 254 -2.85 17.87 -6.99
CA SER A 254 -1.51 17.47 -7.46
C SER A 254 -1.54 16.44 -8.60
N LEU A 255 -2.70 15.84 -8.86
CA LEU A 255 -2.84 14.74 -9.83
C LEU A 255 -2.33 15.07 -11.24
N PRO A 256 -2.55 16.27 -11.82
CA PRO A 256 -2.02 16.59 -13.16
C PRO A 256 -0.51 16.40 -13.29
N CYS A 257 0.26 16.79 -12.27
CA CYS A 257 1.72 16.64 -12.29
C CYS A 257 2.14 15.19 -12.00
N LEU A 258 1.41 14.49 -11.13
CA LEU A 258 1.63 13.05 -10.93
C LEU A 258 1.42 12.27 -12.24
N LYS A 259 0.42 12.64 -13.06
CA LYS A 259 0.20 12.04 -14.39
C LYS A 259 1.38 12.27 -15.34
N ILE A 260 2.02 13.44 -15.30
CA ILE A 260 3.23 13.70 -16.10
C ILE A 260 4.35 12.73 -15.70
N TRP A 261 4.57 12.54 -14.40
CA TRP A 261 5.58 11.60 -13.90
C TRP A 261 5.25 10.15 -14.29
N ILE A 262 4.00 9.69 -14.13
CA ILE A 262 3.56 8.34 -14.51
C ILE A 262 3.88 8.06 -15.98
N LYS A 263 3.53 8.99 -16.86
CA LYS A 263 3.75 8.85 -18.31
C LYS A 263 5.22 8.78 -18.72
N GLN A 264 6.16 9.17 -17.85
CA GLN A 264 7.59 9.06 -18.10
C GLN A 264 8.16 7.69 -17.69
N GLN A 265 7.41 6.88 -16.94
CA GLN A 265 7.90 5.59 -16.45
C GLN A 265 7.88 4.52 -17.54
N TYR A 266 8.70 3.49 -17.34
CA TYR A 266 8.80 2.30 -18.18
C TYR A 266 8.72 1.03 -17.30
N PRO A 267 7.99 0.00 -17.75
CA PRO A 267 8.02 -1.31 -17.10
C PRO A 267 9.33 -2.03 -17.43
N GLY A 268 9.73 -2.98 -16.58
CA GLY A 268 10.88 -3.85 -16.86
C GLY A 268 11.69 -4.22 -15.61
N PRO A 269 12.77 -5.00 -15.80
CA PRO A 269 13.63 -5.46 -14.71
C PRO A 269 14.83 -4.54 -14.44
N LYS A 270 15.00 -3.46 -15.22
CA LYS A 270 16.10 -2.50 -15.04
C LYS A 270 15.83 -1.62 -13.80
N LYS A 271 16.89 -1.06 -13.21
CA LYS A 271 16.79 -0.26 -11.97
C LYS A 271 15.96 1.01 -12.15
N GLU A 272 15.88 1.52 -13.38
CA GLU A 272 15.13 2.72 -13.74
C GLU A 272 13.66 2.41 -14.07
N CYS A 273 13.29 1.13 -14.13
CA CYS A 273 11.92 0.70 -14.42
C CYS A 273 11.09 0.60 -13.13
N ILE A 274 9.79 0.85 -13.26
CA ILE A 274 8.83 0.73 -12.14
C ILE A 274 7.90 -0.45 -12.42
N ASN A 275 7.69 -1.32 -11.42
CA ASN A 275 6.81 -2.49 -11.55
C ASN A 275 5.41 -2.24 -10.99
N ILE A 276 5.31 -1.49 -9.89
CA ILE A 276 4.04 -1.14 -9.28
C ILE A 276 4.03 0.36 -9.03
N ILE A 277 2.95 1.02 -9.44
CA ILE A 277 2.63 2.39 -9.01
C ILE A 277 1.37 2.30 -8.16
N ALA A 278 1.43 2.74 -6.92
CA ALA A 278 0.32 2.77 -5.98
C ALA A 278 -0.03 4.21 -5.59
N GLY A 279 -1.32 4.53 -5.51
CA GLY A 279 -1.78 5.88 -5.20
C GLY A 279 -3.09 5.92 -4.41
N ASP A 280 -3.48 7.13 -4.08
CA ASP A 280 -4.73 7.43 -3.39
C ASP A 280 -5.86 7.74 -4.39
N PHE A 281 -7.09 7.55 -3.93
CA PHE A 281 -8.35 7.86 -4.62
C PHE A 281 -8.49 7.19 -5.97
N ILE A 282 -8.25 5.87 -5.99
CA ILE A 282 -8.49 5.02 -7.15
C ILE A 282 -9.92 5.22 -7.65
N GLY A 283 -10.09 5.36 -8.97
CA GLY A 283 -11.38 5.60 -9.62
C GLY A 283 -11.72 7.07 -9.85
N ASN A 284 -11.07 8.01 -9.16
CA ASN A 284 -11.12 9.41 -9.56
C ASN A 284 -10.06 9.65 -10.62
N ASN A 285 -10.49 9.77 -11.88
CA ASN A 285 -9.69 10.03 -13.09
C ASN A 285 -8.99 8.80 -13.71
N ASP A 286 -8.26 9.04 -14.80
CA ASP A 286 -7.56 8.02 -15.59
C ASP A 286 -6.30 7.42 -14.93
N PHE A 287 -6.08 7.59 -13.62
CA PHE A 287 -4.84 7.14 -12.96
C PHE A 287 -4.53 5.66 -13.25
N VAL A 288 -5.50 4.77 -13.02
CA VAL A 288 -5.28 3.33 -13.22
C VAL A 288 -5.06 3.01 -14.69
N LYS A 289 -5.82 3.67 -15.58
CA LYS A 289 -5.68 3.53 -17.02
C LYS A 289 -4.28 3.95 -17.50
N ASP A 290 -3.80 5.12 -17.07
CA ASP A 290 -2.47 5.63 -17.41
C ASP A 290 -1.37 4.67 -16.96
N VAL A 291 -1.50 4.07 -15.76
CA VAL A 291 -0.54 3.07 -15.26
C VAL A 291 -0.60 1.77 -16.07
N ILE A 292 -1.80 1.29 -16.42
CA ILE A 292 -1.97 0.08 -17.24
C ILE A 292 -1.37 0.30 -18.64
N GLU A 293 -1.56 1.48 -19.23
CA GLU A 293 -1.07 1.83 -20.56
C GLU A 293 0.47 1.82 -20.64
N LEU A 294 1.18 2.00 -19.52
CA LEU A 294 2.65 1.86 -19.49
C LEU A 294 3.11 0.46 -19.92
N ASN A 295 2.29 -0.58 -19.74
CA ASN A 295 2.61 -1.93 -20.21
C ASN A 295 2.66 -2.06 -21.73
N THR A 296 2.21 -1.05 -22.50
CA THR A 296 2.35 -1.01 -23.96
C THR A 296 3.73 -0.58 -24.42
N LYS A 297 4.56 -0.02 -23.52
CA LYS A 297 5.92 0.43 -23.81
C LYS A 297 6.98 -0.68 -23.72
N THR A 298 6.55 -1.91 -23.47
CA THR A 298 7.41 -3.10 -23.37
C THR A 298 7.97 -3.54 -24.70
#